data_AF-A0A834XD69-F1
#
_entry.id   AF-A0A834XD69-F1
#
_cell.length_a   1.000
_cell.length_b   1.000
_cell.length_c   1.000
_cell.angle_alpha   90.00
_cell.angle_beta   90.00
_cell.angle_gamma   90.00
#
_symmetry.space_group_name_H-M   'P 1'
#
loop_
_entity.id
_entity.type
_entity.pdbx_description
1 polymer ?
#
loop_
_entity_poly.entity_id
_entity_poly.type
_entity_poly.pdbx_seq_one_letter_code
_entity_poly.pdbx_strand_id
1 'polypeptide(L)'
;MASSSSSGEEALVFVKKLTHTDVKYRLSFPSKHVGILPADGVEFGVKCGEQVYTFWCTKRKEGPLKPVIEKGWSSLVRDRGIQVGDMLEFYMQKPLPSDEEHEDEDEDEEEDDGDDQLQQPTRYWIEFIGGNSA
;
A
#
# COMPACT_ATOMS: atom_id res chain seq x y z
N MET A 1 -25.41 1.46 -26.12
CA MET A 1 -25.17 2.16 -24.84
C MET A 1 -23.67 2.10 -24.62
N ALA A 2 -22.98 3.24 -24.70
CA ALA A 2 -21.54 3.30 -24.55
C ALA A 2 -21.22 3.17 -23.05
N SER A 3 -20.54 2.08 -22.67
CA SER A 3 -19.92 1.96 -21.35
C SER A 3 -18.75 2.93 -21.29
N SER A 4 -18.97 4.09 -20.67
CA SER A 4 -17.90 5.05 -20.40
C SER A 4 -16.91 4.42 -19.42
N SER A 5 -15.88 3.78 -19.96
CA SER A 5 -14.70 3.38 -19.20
C SER A 5 -13.92 4.66 -18.91
N SER A 6 -14.14 5.24 -17.73
CA SER A 6 -13.29 6.31 -17.24
C SER A 6 -11.93 5.69 -16.92
N SER A 7 -11.08 5.60 -17.93
CA SER A 7 -9.69 5.12 -17.84
C SER A 7 -8.89 6.19 -17.12
N GLY A 8 -9.04 6.28 -15.80
CA GLY A 8 -8.07 6.98 -14.98
C GLY A 8 -6.78 6.18 -15.03
N GLU A 9 -5.67 6.81 -15.40
CA GLU A 9 -4.36 6.14 -15.35
C GLU A 9 -4.00 5.90 -13.88
N GLU A 10 -3.94 4.61 -13.52
CA GLU A 10 -3.48 4.16 -12.22
C GLU A 10 -1.96 4.31 -12.17
N ALA A 11 -1.47 5.13 -11.25
CA ALA A 11 -0.05 5.32 -11.03
C ALA A 11 0.42 4.47 -9.87
N LEU A 12 1.47 3.68 -10.11
CA LEU A 12 2.23 3.02 -9.06
C LEU A 12 2.84 4.10 -8.16
N VAL A 13 2.51 4.05 -6.87
CA VAL A 13 3.03 5.00 -5.87
C VAL A 13 4.26 4.45 -5.18
N PHE A 14 4.19 3.19 -4.72
CA PHE A 14 5.32 2.52 -4.11
C PHE A 14 5.16 1.01 -4.18
N VAL A 15 6.30 0.32 -4.12
CA VAL A 15 6.39 -1.12 -3.89
C VAL A 15 7.04 -1.35 -2.54
N LYS A 16 6.55 -2.33 -1.78
CA LYS A 16 7.12 -2.67 -0.47
C LYS A 16 7.14 -4.19 -0.28
N LYS A 17 8.32 -4.73 0.04
CA LYS A 17 8.46 -6.08 0.58
C LYS A 17 7.91 -6.12 2.01
N LEU A 18 6.95 -7.00 2.26
CA LEU A 18 6.26 -7.08 3.54
C LEU A 18 7.11 -7.80 4.58
N THR A 19 7.41 -7.11 5.68
CA THR A 19 8.18 -7.65 6.79
C THR A 19 7.29 -8.43 7.75
N HIS A 20 7.89 -9.18 8.67
CA HIS A 20 7.16 -9.81 9.78
C HIS A 20 6.29 -8.82 10.57
N THR A 21 6.74 -7.56 10.70
CA THR A 21 5.96 -6.52 11.38
C THR A 21 4.73 -6.11 10.57
N ASP A 22 4.90 -5.98 9.26
CA ASP A 22 3.81 -5.61 8.36
C ASP A 22 2.73 -6.69 8.37
N VAL A 23 3.10 -7.96 8.18
CA VAL A 23 2.14 -9.07 8.14
C VAL A 23 1.43 -9.29 9.48
N LYS A 24 2.17 -9.25 10.59
CA LYS A 24 1.62 -9.65 11.90
C LYS A 24 0.86 -8.55 12.62
N TYR A 25 1.25 -7.29 12.44
CA TYR A 25 0.75 -6.20 13.27
C TYR A 25 0.10 -5.10 12.47
N ARG A 26 0.84 -4.45 11.57
CA ARG A 26 0.40 -3.20 10.93
C ARG A 26 1.26 -2.86 9.73
N LEU A 27 0.64 -2.35 8.68
CA LEU A 27 1.36 -1.88 7.51
C LEU A 27 2.01 -0.53 7.81
N SER A 28 3.33 -0.48 7.64
CA SER A 28 4.13 0.74 7.77
C SER A 28 4.37 1.38 6.41
N PHE A 29 3.90 2.62 6.23
CA PHE A 29 4.09 3.33 4.97
C PHE A 29 5.51 3.89 4.85
N PRO A 30 6.11 3.85 3.65
CA PRO A 30 7.42 4.46 3.43
C PRO A 30 7.35 5.98 3.71
N SER A 31 8.39 6.51 4.34
CA SER A 31 8.38 7.88 4.88
C SER A 31 8.38 8.97 3.80
N LYS A 32 8.77 8.64 2.57
CA LYS A 32 8.71 9.55 1.42
C LYS A 32 7.28 9.76 0.90
N HIS A 33 6.33 8.87 1.24
CA HIS A 33 4.97 8.87 0.69
C HIS A 33 3.88 9.24 1.71
N VAL A 34 4.24 9.85 2.84
CA VAL A 34 3.28 10.20 3.90
C VAL A 34 2.22 11.21 3.44
N GLY A 35 2.57 12.12 2.53
CA GLY A 35 1.64 13.12 1.99
C GLY A 35 0.54 12.56 1.09
N ILE A 36 0.65 11.29 0.72
CA ILE A 36 -0.26 10.63 -0.21
C ILE A 36 -1.47 10.03 0.51
N LEU A 37 -1.30 9.66 1.79
CA LEU A 37 -2.40 9.13 2.59
C LEU A 37 -3.33 10.23 3.10
N PRO A 38 -4.62 9.90 3.31
CA PRO A 38 -5.55 10.83 3.93
C PRO A 38 -5.11 11.21 5.35
N ALA A 39 -5.70 12.29 5.86
CA ALA A 39 -5.35 12.86 7.15
C ALA A 39 -5.45 11.83 8.30
N ASP A 40 -4.77 12.14 9.39
CA ASP A 40 -4.81 11.30 10.60
C ASP A 40 -6.26 11.12 11.07
N GLY A 41 -6.65 9.88 11.37
CA GLY A 41 -8.01 9.58 11.83
C GLY A 41 -9.06 9.45 10.71
N VAL A 42 -8.64 9.45 9.44
CA VAL A 42 -9.55 9.28 8.30
C VAL A 42 -9.55 7.83 7.81
N GLU A 43 -10.75 7.32 7.56
CA GLU A 43 -10.97 6.04 6.89
C GLU A 43 -10.94 6.21 5.37
N PHE A 44 -10.33 5.25 4.68
CA PHE A 44 -10.31 5.22 3.22
C PHE A 44 -10.47 3.82 2.67
N GLY A 45 -11.07 3.75 1.49
CA GLY A 45 -11.25 2.53 0.74
C GLY A 45 -10.00 2.20 -0.07
N VAL A 46 -9.66 0.93 -0.09
CA VAL A 46 -8.75 0.35 -1.05
C VAL A 46 -9.38 -0.85 -1.73
N LYS A 47 -9.02 -1.09 -2.98
CA LYS A 47 -9.43 -2.26 -3.74
C LYS A 47 -8.22 -3.17 -3.92
N CYS A 48 -8.40 -4.45 -3.65
CA CYS A 48 -7.41 -5.48 -3.92
C CYS A 48 -8.13 -6.61 -4.66
N GLY A 49 -7.77 -6.85 -5.92
CA GLY A 49 -8.55 -7.71 -6.82
C GLY A 49 -10.00 -7.22 -6.95
N GLU A 50 -10.97 -8.10 -6.72
CA GLU A 50 -12.41 -7.78 -6.76
C GLU A 50 -12.98 -7.31 -5.41
N GLN A 51 -12.17 -7.31 -4.35
CA GLN A 51 -12.62 -7.02 -2.99
C GLN A 51 -12.21 -5.62 -2.57
N VAL A 52 -13.13 -4.92 -1.88
CA VAL A 52 -12.86 -3.62 -1.25
C VAL A 52 -12.62 -3.82 0.24
N TYR A 53 -11.60 -3.12 0.75
CA TYR A 53 -11.21 -3.06 2.15
C TYR A 53 -11.20 -1.61 2.61
N THR A 54 -11.56 -1.37 3.87
CA THR A 54 -11.48 -0.04 4.48
C THR A 54 -10.29 0.00 5.42
N PHE A 55 -9.38 0.94 5.19
CA PHE A 55 -8.20 1.18 6.00
C PHE A 55 -8.38 2.43 6.85
N TRP A 56 -7.82 2.39 8.05
CA TRP A 56 -7.76 3.55 8.93
C TRP A 56 -6.32 4.05 9.02
N CYS A 57 -6.07 5.29 8.58
CA CYS A 57 -4.76 5.93 8.71
C CYS A 57 -4.58 6.49 10.12
N THR A 58 -3.52 6.07 10.82
CA THR A 58 -3.06 6.74 12.05
C THR A 58 -1.60 7.17 11.89
N LYS A 59 -1.24 8.37 12.35
CA LYS A 59 0.15 8.81 12.48
C LYS A 59 0.68 8.39 13.85
N ARG A 60 1.95 7.96 13.91
CA ARG A 60 2.60 7.72 15.20
C ARG A 60 2.65 9.03 16.00
N LYS A 61 2.31 8.95 17.29
CA LYS A 61 2.35 10.08 18.24
C LYS A 61 3.78 10.43 18.69
N GLU A 62 4.73 9.50 18.57
CA GLU A 62 6.14 9.67 18.96
C GLU A 62 7.08 9.09 17.88
N GLY A 63 8.20 9.80 17.63
CA GLY A 63 9.16 9.47 16.57
C GLY A 63 8.82 10.07 15.20
N PRO A 64 9.51 9.68 14.12
CA PRO A 64 9.19 10.16 12.78
C PRO A 64 7.72 9.85 12.46
N LEU A 65 7.00 10.85 11.92
CA LEU A 65 5.56 10.87 11.64
C LEU A 65 5.15 9.91 10.52
N LYS A 66 5.53 8.63 10.64
CA LYS A 66 5.19 7.58 9.69
C LYS A 66 3.71 7.20 9.90
N PRO A 67 2.88 7.23 8.85
CA PRO A 67 1.54 6.71 8.91
C PRO A 67 1.59 5.18 9.03
N VAL A 68 0.62 4.67 9.76
CA VAL A 68 0.47 3.28 10.13
C VAL A 68 -0.98 2.91 9.91
N ILE A 69 -1.19 1.80 9.21
CA ILE A 69 -2.51 1.20 9.00
C ILE A 69 -2.60 -0.05 9.86
N GLU A 70 -3.41 0.05 10.92
CA GLU A 70 -3.66 -1.08 11.82
C GLU A 70 -5.03 -1.69 11.56
N LYS A 71 -6.08 -0.86 11.45
CA LYS A 71 -7.43 -1.34 11.15
C LYS A 71 -7.61 -1.59 9.66
N GLY A 72 -8.25 -2.71 9.32
CA GLY A 72 -8.54 -3.14 7.96
C GLY A 72 -7.41 -3.93 7.29
N TRP A 73 -6.15 -3.63 7.63
CA TRP A 73 -4.99 -4.32 7.08
C TRP A 73 -4.95 -5.81 7.44
N SER A 74 -5.15 -6.15 8.72
CA SER A 74 -5.13 -7.56 9.17
C SER A 74 -6.21 -8.43 8.52
N SER A 75 -7.37 -7.85 8.20
CA SER A 75 -8.42 -8.52 7.42
C SER A 75 -7.93 -8.85 6.01
N LEU A 76 -7.31 -7.88 5.32
CA LEU A 76 -6.76 -8.11 4.00
C LEU A 76 -5.68 -9.19 4.02
N VAL A 77 -4.73 -9.12 4.97
CA VAL A 77 -3.68 -10.13 5.14
C VAL A 77 -4.26 -11.53 5.28
N ARG A 78 -5.28 -11.70 6.13
CA ARG A 78 -5.92 -13.00 6.36
C ARG A 78 -6.68 -13.48 5.12
N ASP A 79 -7.44 -12.61 4.49
CA ASP A 79 -8.32 -12.98 3.38
C ASP A 79 -7.53 -13.27 2.10
N ARG A 80 -6.38 -12.59 1.90
CA ARG A 80 -5.48 -12.76 0.76
C ARG A 80 -4.33 -13.73 1.01
N GLY A 81 -4.21 -14.25 2.24
CA GLY A 81 -3.15 -15.18 2.62
C GLY A 81 -1.75 -14.60 2.52
N ILE A 82 -1.60 -13.29 2.78
CA ILE A 82 -0.32 -12.58 2.66
C ILE A 82 0.70 -13.12 3.65
N GLN A 83 1.93 -13.34 3.17
CA GLN A 83 3.06 -13.88 3.90
C GLN A 83 4.22 -12.89 3.97
N VAL A 84 5.17 -13.20 4.86
CA VAL A 84 6.41 -12.41 4.98
C VAL A 84 7.24 -12.63 3.73
N GLY A 85 7.73 -11.55 3.14
CA GLY A 85 8.49 -11.58 1.88
C GLY A 85 7.65 -11.29 0.63
N ASP A 86 6.32 -11.35 0.72
CA ASP A 86 5.44 -10.92 -0.36
C ASP A 86 5.61 -9.42 -0.68
N MET A 87 5.25 -9.05 -1.90
CA MET A 87 5.38 -7.68 -2.39
C MET A 87 4.01 -7.01 -2.43
N LEU A 88 3.93 -5.83 -1.84
CA LEU A 88 2.76 -4.96 -1.94
C LEU A 88 3.03 -3.84 -2.93
N GLU A 89 2.21 -3.74 -3.97
CA GLU A 89 2.23 -2.65 -4.95
C GLU A 89 1.01 -1.76 -4.71
N PHE A 90 1.25 -0.49 -4.37
CA PHE A 90 0.19 0.46 -4.06
C PHE A 90 0.00 1.44 -5.21
N TYR A 91 -1.22 1.50 -5.73
CA TYR A 91 -1.62 2.34 -6.86
C TYR A 91 -2.61 3.41 -6.42
N MET A 92 -2.53 4.57 -7.07
CA MET A 92 -3.52 5.63 -6.95
C MET A 92 -3.96 6.08 -8.33
N GLN A 93 -5.21 6.50 -8.47
CA GLN A 93 -5.61 7.25 -9.64
C GLN A 93 -4.85 8.57 -9.66
N LYS A 94 -3.99 8.76 -10.67
CA LYS A 94 -3.41 10.08 -10.90
C LYS A 94 -4.56 11.04 -11.26
N PRO A 95 -4.68 12.22 -10.63
CA PRO A 95 -5.16 13.35 -11.41
C PRO A 95 -4.16 13.50 -12.56
N LEU A 96 -4.66 13.62 -13.79
CA LEU A 96 -3.84 13.76 -15.00
C LEU A 96 -2.63 14.67 -14.73
N PRO A 97 -1.41 14.29 -15.14
CA PRO A 97 -0.24 15.10 -14.86
C PRO A 97 -0.43 16.52 -15.44
N SER A 98 -0.25 17.53 -14.59
CA SER A 98 0.50 18.71 -15.05
C SER A 98 1.96 18.32 -14.83
N ASP A 99 2.67 18.14 -15.94
CA ASP A 99 4.07 17.71 -16.06
C ASP A 99 4.92 18.04 -14.83
N GLU A 100 5.46 17.04 -14.11
CA GLU A 100 6.82 17.03 -13.54
C GLU A 100 7.22 15.58 -13.16
N GLU A 101 8.41 15.16 -13.57
CA GLU A 101 8.98 13.82 -13.42
C GLU A 101 9.86 13.71 -12.16
N HIS A 102 9.82 12.59 -11.44
CA HIS A 102 10.96 12.16 -10.64
C HIS A 102 10.98 10.64 -10.42
N GLU A 103 12.11 10.04 -10.82
CA GLU A 103 12.54 8.69 -10.49
C GLU A 103 13.32 8.77 -9.16
N ASP A 104 12.97 7.92 -8.20
CA ASP A 104 13.84 7.63 -7.06
C ASP A 104 13.84 6.11 -6.84
N GLU A 105 14.90 5.46 -7.32
CA GLU A 105 15.31 4.12 -6.91
C GLU A 105 16.04 4.23 -5.56
N ASP A 106 15.53 3.56 -4.53
CA ASP A 106 16.32 3.23 -3.34
C ASP A 106 16.07 1.74 -3.03
N GLU A 107 17.00 0.89 -3.45
CA GLU A 107 17.13 -0.49 -2.98
C GLU A 107 18.06 -0.51 -1.76
N ASP A 108 17.48 -0.66 -0.56
CA ASP A 108 18.23 -1.15 0.60
C ASP A 108 18.29 -2.69 0.49
N GLU A 109 19.43 -3.22 0.03
CA GLU A 109 19.75 -4.65 0.06
C GLU A 109 20.24 -5.03 1.47
N GLU A 110 19.51 -5.91 2.14
CA GLU A 110 20.00 -6.66 3.31
C GLU A 110 19.98 -8.15 2.93
N GLU A 111 21.16 -8.76 2.88
CA GLU A 111 21.36 -10.19 2.60
C GLU A 111 21.07 -11.01 3.87
N ASP A 112 20.18 -12.01 3.76
CA ASP A 112 19.98 -13.06 4.77
C ASP A 112 20.23 -14.42 4.10
N ASP A 113 21.30 -15.07 4.54
CA ASP A 113 21.82 -16.35 4.02
C ASP A 113 21.04 -17.51 4.68
N GLY A 114 20.01 -18.00 3.99
CA GLY A 114 19.16 -19.09 4.47
C GLY A 114 18.55 -19.89 3.32
N ASP A 115 19.21 -21.00 2.96
CA ASP A 115 18.73 -21.98 1.98
C ASP A 115 17.51 -22.73 2.52
N ASP A 116 16.31 -22.31 2.10
CA ASP A 116 15.07 -23.10 2.15
C ASP A 116 14.25 -22.69 0.92
N GLN A 117 13.72 -23.65 0.16
CA GLN A 117 13.15 -23.45 -1.18
C GLN A 117 12.09 -22.33 -1.18
N LEU A 118 12.52 -21.11 -1.52
CA LEU A 118 11.67 -19.92 -1.49
C LEU A 118 10.59 -20.04 -2.56
N GLN A 119 9.35 -20.25 -2.11
CA GLN A 119 8.18 -19.93 -2.90
C GLN A 119 8.36 -18.49 -3.42
N GLN A 120 8.31 -18.29 -4.74
CA GLN A 120 8.50 -16.95 -5.31
C GLN A 120 7.52 -15.98 -4.63
N PRO A 121 7.97 -14.77 -4.23
CA PRO A 121 7.12 -13.85 -3.49
C PRO A 121 5.91 -13.46 -4.32
N THR A 122 4.72 -13.53 -3.71
CA THR A 122 3.48 -13.14 -4.38
C THR A 122 3.39 -11.61 -4.41
N ARG A 123 2.92 -11.06 -5.53
CA ARG A 123 2.70 -9.62 -5.67
C ARG A 123 1.22 -9.29 -5.53
N TYR A 124 0.91 -8.33 -4.64
CA TYR A 124 -0.44 -7.87 -4.36
C TYR A 124 -0.61 -6.42 -4.81
N TRP A 125 -1.51 -6.21 -5.78
CA TRP A 125 -1.96 -4.89 -6.21
C TRP A 125 -3.05 -4.39 -5.26
N ILE A 126 -2.81 -3.21 -4.67
CA ILE A 126 -3.82 -2.44 -3.94
C ILE A 126 -4.02 -1.07 -4.60
N GLU A 127 -5.25 -0.75 -4.99
CA GLU A 127 -5.66 0.53 -5.57
C GLU A 127 -6.38 1.38 -4.51
N PHE A 128 -6.00 2.65 -4.37
CA PHE A 128 -6.75 3.61 -3.57
C PHE A 128 -8.01 4.07 -4.31
N ILE A 129 -9.17 3.96 -3.65
CA ILE A 129 -10.47 4.32 -4.25
C ILE A 129 -11.17 5.50 -3.56
N GLY A 130 -10.47 6.21 -2.65
CA GLY A 130 -10.99 7.42 -1.99
C GLY A 130 -11.36 7.25 -0.51
N GLY A 131 -11.57 8.37 0.17
CA GLY A 131 -12.03 8.43 1.56
C GLY A 131 -13.53 8.68 1.65
N ASN A 132 -14.22 8.01 2.58
CA ASN A 132 -15.57 8.43 2.97
C ASN A 132 -15.40 9.69 3.84
N SER A 133 -15.59 10.86 3.25
CA SER A 133 -15.81 12.09 4.02
C SER A 133 -17.13 11.93 4.77
N ALA A 134 -17.04 11.73 6.08
CA ALA A 134 -18.16 11.89 7.00
C ALA A 134 -18.58 13.36 7.11
#